data_AF-A0A8D8EUZ3-F1
#
_entry.id   AF-A0A8D8EUZ3-F1
#
_cell.length_a   1.000
_cell.length_b   1.000
_cell.length_c   1.000
_cell.angle_alpha   90.00
_cell.angle_beta   90.00
_cell.angle_gamma   90.00
#
_symmetry.space_group_name_H-M   'P 1'
#
loop_
_entity.id
_entity.type
_entity.pdbx_description
1 polymer ?
#
loop_
_entity_poly.entity_id
_entity_poly.type
_entity_poly.pdbx_seq_one_letter_code
_entity_poly.pdbx_strand_id
1 'polypeptide(L)'
;SNSYIPPDSVGSEDCLFLNVYTPVGPGMGSITAKLPVMVWIHGGAFCSGSGDSSIYNPEYLVQEGVIVVTINYRLGPLGFLYLPAVDIFGNMGLKDQRLALKWVRDNIASFGGDRGNVTLFGESAGGVSVHLHCLSDDPVKHFHKAICQS
;
A
#
# COMPACT_ATOMS: atom_id res chain seq x y z
N SER A 1 9.33 -4.84 -24.73
CA SER A 1 7.88 -4.55 -24.85
C SER A 1 7.27 -4.60 -23.46
N ASN A 2 7.14 -3.45 -22.79
CA ASN A 2 6.54 -3.36 -21.46
C ASN A 2 5.06 -2.97 -21.63
N SER A 3 4.17 -3.95 -21.57
CA SER A 3 2.74 -3.83 -21.91
C SER A 3 1.82 -3.56 -20.72
N TYR A 4 2.33 -2.97 -19.63
CA TYR A 4 1.53 -2.68 -18.42
C TYR A 4 1.36 -1.19 -18.13
N ILE A 5 1.89 -0.32 -18.99
CA ILE A 5 1.79 1.12 -18.84
C ILE A 5 0.90 1.62 -19.99
N PRO A 6 -0.28 2.20 -19.71
CA PRO A 6 -1.06 2.88 -20.74
C PRO A 6 -0.15 3.85 -21.50
N PRO A 7 -0.22 3.91 -22.83
CA PRO A 7 0.72 4.69 -23.65
C PRO A 7 0.78 6.19 -23.29
N ASP A 8 -0.18 6.69 -22.51
CA ASP A 8 -0.30 8.08 -22.08
C ASP A 8 -0.13 8.32 -20.56
N SER A 9 0.19 7.29 -19.76
CA SER A 9 0.42 7.52 -18.33
C SER A 9 1.81 8.11 -18.11
N VAL A 10 1.86 9.45 -18.04
CA VAL A 10 3.05 10.18 -17.61
C VAL A 10 3.14 10.10 -16.08
N GLY A 11 4.22 9.51 -15.56
CA GLY A 11 4.50 9.52 -14.12
C GLY A 11 4.88 10.93 -13.64
N SER A 12 4.61 11.20 -12.36
CA SER A 12 5.04 12.42 -11.66
C SER A 12 5.91 12.06 -10.45
N GLU A 13 6.83 12.92 -10.04
CA GLU A 13 7.53 12.77 -8.75
C GLU A 13 6.60 13.06 -7.56
N ASP A 14 5.58 13.89 -7.77
CA ASP A 14 4.46 14.03 -6.85
C ASP A 14 3.54 12.82 -7.02
N CYS A 15 3.89 11.72 -6.35
CA CYS A 15 3.21 10.43 -6.48
C CYS A 15 2.82 9.79 -5.16
N LEU A 16 3.17 10.39 -4.00
CA LEU A 16 2.96 9.82 -2.67
C LEU A 16 1.50 9.95 -2.22
N PHE A 17 0.62 9.26 -2.93
CA PHE A 17 -0.80 9.15 -2.67
C PHE A 17 -1.17 7.73 -2.27
N LEU A 18 -2.33 7.62 -1.62
CA LEU A 18 -3.01 6.37 -1.35
C LEU A 18 -4.49 6.54 -1.64
N ASN A 19 -5.16 5.44 -1.96
CA ASN A 19 -6.60 5.40 -2.18
C ASN A 19 -7.25 4.54 -1.08
N VAL A 20 -8.41 4.94 -0.60
CA VAL A 20 -9.20 4.18 0.39
C VAL A 20 -10.54 3.81 -0.22
N TYR A 21 -10.81 2.52 -0.28
CA TYR A 21 -12.07 1.96 -0.75
C TYR A 21 -12.77 1.28 0.42
N THR A 22 -13.97 1.75 0.72
CA THR A 22 -14.81 1.22 1.78
C THR A 22 -16.11 0.73 1.17
N PRO A 23 -16.74 -0.32 1.73
CA PRO A 23 -18.08 -0.69 1.32
C PRO A 23 -19.02 0.52 1.42
N VAL A 24 -20.12 0.54 0.65
CA VAL A 24 -21.24 1.50 0.81
C VAL A 24 -22.55 0.70 0.87
N GLY A 25 -23.32 0.80 1.96
CA GLY A 25 -24.56 0.04 2.12
C GLY A 25 -25.47 0.47 3.28
N PRO A 26 -26.75 0.08 3.28
CA PRO A 26 -27.71 0.42 4.34
C PRO A 26 -27.26 -0.14 5.70
N GLY A 27 -27.26 0.69 6.75
CA GLY A 27 -26.86 0.26 8.11
C GLY A 27 -25.40 0.57 8.48
N MET A 28 -24.56 1.00 7.54
CA MET A 28 -23.19 1.44 7.81
C MET A 28 -23.06 2.88 8.35
N GLY A 29 -24.18 3.54 8.67
CA GLY A 29 -24.21 4.66 9.61
C GLY A 29 -24.27 4.21 11.08
N SER A 30 -24.48 2.91 11.30
CA SER A 30 -24.56 2.24 12.61
C SER A 30 -23.40 1.23 12.76
N ILE A 31 -22.18 1.63 12.41
CA ILE A 31 -20.96 0.80 12.57
C ILE A 31 -20.64 0.70 14.06
N THR A 32 -21.29 -0.22 14.77
CA THR A 32 -20.80 -0.66 16.09
C THR A 32 -19.56 -1.54 15.94
N ALA A 33 -19.35 -2.18 14.78
CA ALA A 33 -18.21 -3.06 14.51
C ALA A 33 -17.28 -2.52 13.41
N LYS A 34 -16.04 -2.18 13.76
CA LYS A 34 -15.01 -1.70 12.82
C LYS A 34 -14.63 -2.80 11.81
N LEU A 35 -14.41 -2.42 10.56
CA LEU A 35 -14.11 -3.36 9.46
C LEU A 35 -12.61 -3.74 9.41
N PRO A 36 -12.25 -4.98 9.05
CA PRO A 36 -10.88 -5.33 8.73
C PRO A 36 -10.32 -4.47 7.58
N VAL A 37 -9.03 -4.18 7.62
CA VAL A 37 -8.35 -3.33 6.64
C VAL A 37 -7.30 -4.14 5.89
N MET A 38 -7.30 -4.08 4.57
CA MET A 38 -6.30 -4.70 3.71
C MET A 38 -5.51 -3.60 2.98
N VAL A 39 -4.19 -3.56 3.16
CA VAL A 39 -3.29 -2.57 2.53
C VAL A 39 -2.48 -3.26 1.43
N TRP A 40 -2.69 -2.86 0.19
CA TRP A 40 -2.06 -3.39 -1.01
C TRP A 40 -0.78 -2.64 -1.36
N ILE A 41 0.32 -3.39 -1.52
CA ILE A 41 1.55 -2.91 -2.14
C ILE A 41 1.67 -3.54 -3.53
N HIS A 42 1.68 -2.72 -4.57
CA HIS A 42 1.81 -3.19 -5.94
C HIS A 42 3.22 -3.73 -6.26
N GLY A 43 3.28 -4.67 -7.20
CA GLY A 43 4.50 -5.22 -7.79
C GLY A 43 5.15 -4.28 -8.82
N GLY A 44 5.93 -4.85 -9.75
CA GLY A 44 6.63 -4.09 -10.80
C GLY A 44 8.12 -3.89 -10.56
N ALA A 45 8.77 -4.88 -9.91
CA ALA A 45 10.23 -4.95 -9.73
C ALA A 45 10.87 -3.69 -9.11
N PHE A 46 10.12 -2.93 -8.31
CA PHE A 46 10.51 -1.62 -7.76
C PHE A 46 10.80 -0.53 -8.82
N CYS A 47 10.47 -0.76 -10.09
CA CYS A 47 10.78 0.12 -11.21
C CYS A 47 9.52 0.64 -11.93
N SER A 48 8.38 0.00 -11.74
CA SER A 48 7.10 0.36 -12.39
C SER A 48 5.92 -0.01 -11.49
N GLY A 49 4.72 0.39 -11.88
CA GLY A 49 3.46 0.09 -11.20
C GLY A 49 2.87 1.31 -10.49
N SER A 50 1.67 1.14 -9.97
CA SER A 50 0.94 2.15 -9.19
C SER A 50 -0.16 1.48 -8.35
N GLY A 51 -0.71 2.18 -7.38
CA GLY A 51 -1.91 1.78 -6.63
C GLY A 51 -3.22 2.08 -7.37
N ASP A 52 -3.21 2.25 -8.68
CA ASP A 52 -4.37 2.66 -9.49
C ASP A 52 -5.43 1.54 -9.56
N SER A 53 -6.70 1.90 -9.34
CA SER A 53 -7.84 0.97 -9.41
C SER A 53 -8.10 0.39 -10.80
N SER A 54 -7.65 1.05 -11.87
CA SER A 54 -7.74 0.52 -13.23
C SER A 54 -6.86 -0.72 -13.43
N ILE A 55 -5.81 -0.86 -12.60
CA ILE A 55 -4.94 -2.04 -12.58
C ILE A 55 -5.38 -2.99 -11.45
N TYR A 56 -5.65 -2.44 -10.27
CA TYR A 56 -5.98 -3.19 -9.06
C TYR A 56 -7.39 -2.84 -8.58
N ASN A 57 -8.41 -3.36 -9.27
CA ASN A 57 -9.81 -3.10 -8.92
C ASN A 57 -10.14 -3.67 -7.52
N PRO A 58 -10.52 -2.82 -6.55
CA PRO A 58 -10.79 -3.24 -5.17
C PRO A 58 -12.18 -3.84 -4.97
N GLU A 59 -13.08 -3.77 -5.97
CA GLU A 59 -14.52 -4.03 -5.83
C GLU A 59 -14.82 -5.40 -5.21
N TYR A 60 -14.18 -6.47 -5.71
CA TYR A 60 -14.41 -7.82 -5.19
C TYR A 60 -14.04 -7.97 -3.71
N LEU A 61 -12.94 -7.35 -3.27
CA LEU A 61 -12.55 -7.37 -1.86
C LEU A 61 -13.49 -6.51 -1.02
N VAL A 62 -13.86 -5.33 -1.51
CA VAL A 62 -14.79 -4.44 -0.80
C VAL A 62 -16.17 -5.12 -0.59
N GLN A 63 -16.64 -5.92 -1.54
CA GLN A 63 -17.89 -6.70 -1.40
C GLN A 63 -17.84 -7.75 -0.27
N GLU A 64 -16.65 -8.21 0.12
CA GLU A 64 -16.43 -9.12 1.26
C GLU A 64 -16.42 -8.40 2.62
N GLY A 65 -16.77 -7.11 2.66
CA GLY A 65 -16.87 -6.35 3.91
C GLY A 65 -15.53 -5.93 4.50
N VAL A 66 -14.50 -5.73 3.66
CA VAL A 66 -13.20 -5.18 4.08
C VAL A 66 -12.96 -3.80 3.48
N ILE A 67 -12.18 -2.99 4.19
CA ILE A 67 -11.63 -1.76 3.63
C ILE A 67 -10.35 -2.09 2.90
N VAL A 68 -10.22 -1.62 1.65
CA VAL A 68 -9.01 -1.79 0.85
C VAL A 68 -8.29 -0.45 0.74
N VAL A 69 -7.00 -0.44 1.05
CA VAL A 69 -6.12 0.70 0.82
C VAL A 69 -5.08 0.31 -0.22
N THR A 70 -4.96 1.05 -1.31
CA THR A 70 -3.85 0.90 -2.26
C THR A 70 -2.89 2.08 -2.12
N ILE A 71 -1.59 1.84 -2.23
CA ILE A 71 -0.58 2.88 -2.02
C ILE A 71 0.33 3.02 -3.23
N ASN A 72 0.82 4.24 -3.46
CA ASN A 72 1.99 4.50 -4.28
C ASN A 72 3.23 4.64 -3.40
N TYR A 73 4.39 4.34 -3.96
CA TYR A 73 5.69 4.59 -3.36
C TYR A 73 6.69 4.97 -4.45
N ARG A 74 7.79 5.65 -4.11
CA ARG A 74 8.80 6.00 -5.12
C ARG A 74 9.44 4.76 -5.73
N LEU A 75 9.66 4.82 -7.03
CA LEU A 75 10.19 3.72 -7.86
C LEU A 75 11.56 4.07 -8.45
N GLY A 76 12.26 3.06 -8.94
CA GLY A 76 13.54 3.17 -9.61
C GLY A 76 14.58 3.92 -8.76
N PRO A 77 15.46 4.71 -9.39
CA PRO A 77 16.45 5.52 -8.68
C PRO A 77 15.82 6.48 -7.65
N LEU A 78 14.65 7.06 -7.93
CA LEU A 78 13.99 8.00 -7.01
C LEU A 78 13.58 7.33 -5.67
N GLY A 79 13.29 6.02 -5.69
CA GLY A 79 12.94 5.26 -4.49
C GLY A 79 14.11 4.50 -3.87
N PHE A 80 15.11 4.12 -4.65
CA PHE A 80 16.08 3.09 -4.23
C PHE A 80 17.55 3.43 -4.50
N LEU A 81 17.87 4.66 -4.91
CA LEU A 81 19.25 5.11 -5.03
C LEU A 81 19.99 5.02 -3.70
N TYR A 82 21.21 4.50 -3.71
CA TYR A 82 22.10 4.39 -2.56
C TYR A 82 23.44 5.06 -2.89
N LEU A 83 23.69 6.23 -2.30
CA LEU A 83 24.91 7.03 -2.48
C LEU A 83 25.29 7.65 -1.11
N PRO A 84 25.88 6.89 -0.19
CA PRO A 84 26.21 7.37 1.16
C PRO A 84 27.24 8.51 1.16
N ALA A 85 28.06 8.64 0.11
CA ALA A 85 29.00 9.75 -0.05
C ALA A 85 28.33 11.13 -0.12
N VAL A 86 27.03 11.17 -0.44
CA VAL A 86 26.19 12.38 -0.47
C VAL A 86 24.97 12.23 0.44
N ASP A 87 25.08 11.42 1.50
CA ASP A 87 24.05 11.24 2.55
C ASP A 87 22.74 10.57 2.07
N ILE A 88 22.79 9.77 1.00
CA ILE A 88 21.65 8.99 0.51
C ILE A 88 21.82 7.51 0.89
N PHE A 89 21.08 7.04 1.90
CA PHE A 89 21.15 5.66 2.40
C PHE A 89 20.10 4.70 1.80
N GLY A 90 19.45 5.07 0.71
CA GLY A 90 18.49 4.23 0.00
C GLY A 90 17.21 3.91 0.78
N ASN A 91 16.49 2.93 0.22
CA ASN A 91 15.21 2.40 0.71
C ASN A 91 14.14 3.48 0.93
N MET A 92 14.17 4.56 0.16
CA MET A 92 13.17 5.62 0.23
C MET A 92 11.78 5.10 -0.13
N GLY A 93 11.67 4.23 -1.14
CA GLY A 93 10.42 3.55 -1.47
C GLY A 93 9.85 2.71 -0.31
N LEU A 94 10.70 1.98 0.44
CA LEU A 94 10.25 1.24 1.63
C LEU A 94 9.84 2.18 2.77
N LYS A 95 10.52 3.32 2.93
CA LYS A 95 10.15 4.36 3.90
C LYS A 95 8.82 5.01 3.54
N ASP A 96 8.54 5.22 2.26
CA ASP A 96 7.25 5.71 1.77
C ASP A 96 6.12 4.72 2.11
N GLN A 97 6.34 3.43 1.87
CA GLN A 97 5.38 2.38 2.24
C GLN A 97 5.12 2.37 3.75
N ARG A 98 6.18 2.50 4.58
CA ARG A 98 6.05 2.60 6.04
C ARG A 98 5.26 3.84 6.45
N LEU A 99 5.49 4.98 5.79
CA LEU A 99 4.74 6.21 6.04
C LEU A 99 3.25 6.01 5.72
N ALA A 100 2.93 5.35 4.61
CA ALA A 100 1.55 5.02 4.26
C ALA A 100 0.91 4.08 5.29
N LEU A 101 1.63 3.06 5.78
CA LEU A 101 1.14 2.18 6.85
C LEU A 101 0.88 2.93 8.16
N LYS A 102 1.75 3.88 8.51
CA LYS A 102 1.54 4.77 9.66
C LYS A 102 0.29 5.62 9.46
N TRP A 103 0.10 6.17 8.26
CA TRP A 103 -1.10 6.92 7.91
C TRP A 103 -2.36 6.06 8.08
N VAL A 104 -2.34 4.80 7.61
CA VAL A 104 -3.47 3.87 7.78
C VAL A 104 -3.78 3.67 9.26
N ARG A 105 -2.76 3.36 10.09
CA ARG A 105 -2.95 3.20 11.55
C ARG A 105 -3.63 4.42 12.17
N ASP A 106 -3.20 5.62 11.79
CA ASP A 106 -3.65 6.87 12.40
C ASP A 106 -5.03 7.33 11.91
N ASN A 107 -5.39 7.02 10.65
CA ASN A 107 -6.55 7.63 9.98
C ASN A 107 -7.67 6.64 9.60
N ILE A 108 -7.40 5.34 9.47
CA ILE A 108 -8.37 4.41 8.86
C ILE A 108 -9.67 4.26 9.66
N ALA A 109 -9.64 4.58 10.95
CA ALA A 109 -10.84 4.61 11.80
C ALA A 109 -11.89 5.61 11.29
N SER A 110 -11.47 6.72 10.68
CA SER A 110 -12.38 7.71 10.08
C SER A 110 -13.12 7.18 8.85
N PHE A 111 -12.65 6.08 8.28
CA PHE A 111 -13.25 5.37 7.15
C PHE A 111 -14.03 4.12 7.61
N GLY A 112 -14.19 3.90 8.91
CA GLY A 112 -14.85 2.71 9.47
C GLY A 112 -13.93 1.52 9.72
N GLY A 113 -12.62 1.68 9.52
CA GLY A 113 -11.64 0.60 9.65
C GLY A 113 -11.17 0.33 11.07
N ASP A 114 -10.81 -0.92 11.32
CA ASP A 114 -10.16 -1.36 12.55
C ASP A 114 -8.65 -1.26 12.43
N ARG A 115 -8.06 -0.26 13.10
CA ARG A 115 -6.61 -0.10 13.22
C ARG A 115 -5.92 -1.29 13.89
N GLY A 116 -6.65 -2.11 14.66
CA GLY A 116 -6.15 -3.34 15.31
C GLY A 116 -6.26 -4.59 14.44
N ASN A 117 -6.79 -4.47 13.21
CA ASN A 117 -7.00 -5.60 12.31
C ASN A 117 -6.62 -5.24 10.87
N VAL A 118 -5.33 -4.94 10.69
CA VAL A 118 -4.74 -4.55 9.40
C VAL A 118 -3.95 -5.71 8.80
N THR A 119 -4.24 -6.08 7.56
CA THR A 119 -3.51 -7.06 6.75
C THR A 119 -2.71 -6.33 5.68
N LEU A 120 -1.39 -6.53 5.67
CA LEU A 120 -0.52 -6.06 4.60
C LEU A 120 -0.41 -7.14 3.52
N PHE A 121 -0.64 -6.81 2.26
CA PHE A 121 -0.54 -7.78 1.17
C PHE A 121 0.05 -7.17 -0.11
N GLY A 122 0.67 -8.00 -0.92
CA GLY A 122 1.34 -7.55 -2.15
C GLY A 122 1.79 -8.72 -3.01
N GLU A 123 1.96 -8.45 -4.31
CA GLU A 123 2.42 -9.41 -5.33
C GLU A 123 3.80 -9.02 -5.89
N SER A 124 4.63 -10.01 -6.23
CA SER A 124 5.98 -9.82 -6.77
C SER A 124 6.83 -8.88 -5.90
N ALA A 125 7.31 -7.75 -6.43
CA ALA A 125 8.04 -6.74 -5.64
C ALA A 125 7.21 -6.19 -4.46
N GLY A 126 5.89 -6.17 -4.58
CA GLY A 126 4.97 -5.88 -3.48
C GLY A 126 5.00 -6.98 -2.42
N GLY A 127 5.01 -8.25 -2.82
CA GLY A 127 5.17 -9.39 -1.91
C GLY A 127 6.52 -9.38 -1.19
N VAL A 128 7.60 -9.04 -1.91
CA VAL A 128 8.92 -8.79 -1.31
C VAL A 128 8.85 -7.63 -0.31
N SER A 129 8.15 -6.54 -0.65
CA SER A 129 7.96 -5.41 0.26
C SER A 129 7.24 -5.82 1.54
N VAL A 130 6.16 -6.61 1.44
CA VAL A 130 5.44 -7.16 2.60
C VAL A 130 6.41 -7.97 3.47
N HIS A 131 7.20 -8.85 2.87
CA HIS A 131 8.18 -9.66 3.59
C HIS A 131 9.24 -8.81 4.29
N LEU A 132 9.77 -7.78 3.64
CA LEU A 132 10.73 -6.85 4.22
C LEU A 132 10.13 -6.05 5.39
N HIS A 133 8.86 -5.67 5.32
CA HIS A 133 8.15 -5.04 6.43
C HIS A 133 7.92 -5.99 7.62
N CYS A 134 7.75 -7.29 7.37
CA CYS A 134 7.74 -8.29 8.45
C CYS A 134 9.10 -8.36 9.15
N LEU A 135 10.20 -8.37 8.38
CA LEU A 135 11.57 -8.51 8.89
C LEU A 135 12.16 -7.24 9.50
N SER A 136 11.62 -6.06 9.21
CA SER A 136 12.22 -4.80 9.67
C SER A 136 12.34 -4.74 11.20
N ASP A 137 13.42 -4.17 11.72
CA ASP A 137 13.59 -3.96 13.18
C ASP A 137 12.75 -2.77 13.71
N ASP A 138 11.66 -2.44 13.03
CA ASP A 138 10.73 -1.41 13.50
C ASP A 138 10.06 -1.89 14.79
N PRO A 139 10.24 -1.19 15.92
CA PRO A 139 9.60 -1.56 17.18
C PRO A 139 8.07 -1.48 17.10
N VAL A 140 7.52 -0.76 16.12
CA VAL A 140 6.07 -0.62 15.94
C VAL A 140 5.67 -1.11 14.55
N LYS A 141 5.17 -2.35 14.48
CA LYS A 141 4.47 -2.82 13.28
C LYS A 141 3.10 -2.14 13.17
N HIS A 142 2.81 -1.58 11.99
CA HIS A 142 1.54 -0.91 11.70
C HIS A 142 0.50 -1.86 11.05
N PHE A 143 0.77 -3.17 11.08
CA PHE A 143 -0.08 -4.22 10.55
C PHE A 143 0.02 -5.48 11.43
N HIS A 144 -0.93 -6.40 11.24
CA HIS A 144 -1.16 -7.56 12.12
C HIS A 144 -1.10 -8.90 11.37
N LYS A 145 -1.32 -8.87 10.06
CA LYS A 145 -1.29 -10.05 9.18
C LYS A 145 -0.55 -9.70 7.90
N ALA A 146 0.05 -10.68 7.26
CA ALA A 146 0.82 -10.50 6.04
C ALA A 146 0.48 -11.57 5.00
N ILE A 147 0.37 -11.18 3.73
CA ILE A 147 0.20 -12.09 2.59
C ILE A 147 1.24 -11.71 1.51
N CYS A 148 2.12 -12.63 1.16
CA CYS A 148 3.14 -12.44 0.13
C CYS A 148 2.77 -13.29 -1.10
N GLN A 149 2.48 -12.66 -2.23
CA GLN A 149 2.02 -13.33 -3.46
C GLN A 149 3.08 -13.24 -4.56
N SER A 150 3.04 -14.20 -5.49
CA SER A 150 3.85 -14.26 -6.72
C SER A 150 2.96 -14.29 -7.93
#